data_AF-A0A1H3KLA4-F1
#
_entry.id   AF-A0A1H3KLA4-F1
#
_cell.length_a   1.000
_cell.length_b   1.000
_cell.length_c   1.000
_cell.angle_alpha   90.00
_cell.angle_beta   90.00
_cell.angle_gamma   90.00
#
_symmetry.space_group_name_H-M   'P 1'
#
loop_
_entity.id
_entity.type
_entity.pdbx_description
1 polymer ?
#
loop_
_entity_poly.entity_id
_entity_poly.type
_entity_poly.pdbx_seq_one_letter_code
_entity_poly.pdbx_strand_id
1 'polypeptide(L)'
;MDGSTSTEDQAEATNAEEDEGLEYDIETYRHALDEARRTLDQQLEAFNDVNEKAWRIVQLNGLIATVYVAAVANALDGLTFSVYSMLLVGVGLVSMAISVFLAAEGQEAAKVTIGQSTDAFESLRSTDPSEIAYLYKTLQDYELWITQVNKKTEINGKTINWAKRLSIIGVVFIVGGTVLAFVL
;
A
#
# COMPACT_ATOMS: atom_id res chain seq x y z
N MET A 1 -26.77 53.26 71.83
CA MET A 1 -26.09 54.17 70.89
C MET A 1 -24.84 53.45 70.46
N ASP A 2 -24.55 53.15 69.21
CA ASP A 2 -25.17 53.31 67.90
C ASP A 2 -24.15 52.61 66.95
N GLY A 3 -24.56 52.14 65.78
CA GLY A 3 -23.60 51.80 64.73
C GLY A 3 -23.61 50.34 64.25
N SER A 4 -24.62 50.02 63.45
CA SER A 4 -24.55 49.02 62.39
C SER A 4 -23.65 49.52 61.25
N THR A 5 -22.74 48.69 60.72
CA THR A 5 -22.30 48.66 59.30
C THR A 5 -21.33 47.48 59.12
N SER A 6 -21.77 46.37 58.50
CA SER A 6 -21.65 46.08 57.06
C SER A 6 -20.22 45.77 56.61
N THR A 7 -19.86 44.48 56.53
CA THR A 7 -18.81 44.00 55.61
C THR A 7 -19.08 42.54 55.21
N GLU A 8 -20.31 42.27 54.76
CA GLU A 8 -20.55 41.28 53.71
C GLU A 8 -20.19 41.99 52.39
N ASP A 9 -18.92 41.94 51.99
CA ASP A 9 -18.48 42.25 50.62
C ASP A 9 -16.96 42.06 50.53
N GLN A 10 -16.52 40.82 50.60
CA GLN A 10 -15.28 40.44 49.96
C GLN A 10 -15.59 39.30 49.01
N ALA A 11 -16.05 39.73 47.84
CA ALA A 11 -15.52 39.28 46.57
C ALA A 11 -15.22 37.78 46.53
N GLU A 12 -16.28 37.02 46.30
CA GLU A 12 -16.25 35.95 45.30
C GLU A 12 -15.62 36.54 44.03
N ALA A 13 -14.30 36.61 43.99
CA ALA A 13 -13.52 36.77 42.78
C ALA A 13 -13.80 35.48 42.00
N THR A 14 -14.83 35.61 41.18
CA THR A 14 -15.28 34.70 40.17
C THR A 14 -14.04 34.29 39.38
N ASN A 15 -13.50 33.11 39.67
CA ASN A 15 -12.78 32.32 38.68
C ASN A 15 -13.83 31.92 37.64
N ALA A 16 -14.28 32.89 36.86
CA ALA A 16 -14.67 32.65 35.49
C ALA A 16 -13.36 32.31 34.79
N GLU A 17 -12.93 31.06 34.96
CA GLU A 17 -12.17 30.39 33.93
C GLU A 17 -13.03 30.57 32.68
N GLU A 18 -12.63 31.53 31.85
CA GLU A 18 -12.98 31.56 30.45
C GLU A 18 -12.58 30.20 29.92
N ASP A 19 -13.54 29.28 29.95
CA ASP A 19 -13.67 28.21 28.98
C ASP A 19 -13.78 28.92 27.62
N GLU A 20 -12.63 29.42 27.13
CA GLU A 20 -12.35 29.60 25.71
C GLU A 20 -12.44 28.19 25.11
N GLY A 21 -13.67 27.69 25.05
CA GLY A 21 -14.02 26.45 24.42
C GLY A 21 -13.47 26.58 23.02
N LEU A 22 -12.41 25.81 22.75
CA LEU A 22 -11.68 25.78 21.49
C LEU A 22 -12.69 25.77 20.36
N GLU A 23 -13.02 26.96 19.86
CA GLU A 23 -13.91 27.12 18.73
C GLU A 23 -13.06 26.64 17.57
N TYR A 24 -13.18 25.34 17.28
CA TYR A 24 -12.37 24.69 16.28
C TYR A 24 -12.59 25.44 14.98
N ASP A 25 -11.55 26.15 14.54
CA ASP A 25 -11.57 26.93 13.31
C ASP A 25 -11.89 25.99 12.14
N ILE A 26 -13.04 26.21 11.52
CA ILE A 26 -13.52 25.46 10.35
C ILE A 26 -12.43 25.42 9.27
N GLU A 27 -11.64 26.49 9.15
CA GLU A 27 -10.56 26.57 8.19
C GLU A 27 -9.45 25.56 8.48
N THR A 28 -9.17 25.27 9.75
CA THR A 28 -8.21 24.23 10.15
C THR A 28 -8.67 22.86 9.66
N TYR A 29 -9.96 22.53 9.81
CA TYR A 29 -10.50 21.27 9.31
C TYR A 29 -10.50 21.18 7.78
N ARG A 30 -10.77 22.28 7.09
CA ARG A 30 -10.68 22.34 5.62
C ARG A 30 -9.25 22.09 5.15
N HIS A 31 -8.26 22.74 5.77
CA HIS A 31 -6.85 22.50 5.46
C HIS A 31 -6.42 21.06 5.76
N ALA A 32 -6.86 20.50 6.89
CA ALA A 32 -6.57 19.10 7.24
C ALA A 32 -7.17 18.14 6.21
N LEU A 33 -8.40 18.40 5.73
CA LEU A 33 -9.06 17.59 4.71
C LEU A 33 -8.31 17.65 3.37
N ASP A 34 -7.88 18.83 2.95
CA ASP A 34 -7.11 19.00 1.72
C ASP A 34 -5.74 18.29 1.79
N GLU A 35 -5.08 18.34 2.95
CA GLU A 35 -3.83 17.62 3.16
C GLU A 35 -4.04 16.10 3.21
N ALA A 36 -5.13 15.63 3.81
CA ALA A 36 -5.50 14.22 3.80
C ALA A 36 -5.78 13.70 2.38
N ARG A 37 -6.45 14.50 1.54
CA ARG A 37 -6.65 14.20 0.11
C ARG A 37 -5.32 14.05 -0.63
N ARG A 38 -4.42 15.04 -0.49
CA ARG A 38 -3.09 14.99 -1.11
C ARG A 38 -2.28 13.77 -0.65
N THR A 39 -2.31 13.48 0.64
CA THR A 39 -1.61 12.32 1.22
C THR A 39 -2.14 11.02 0.64
N LEU A 40 -3.46 10.88 0.55
CA LEU A 40 -4.09 9.72 -0.05
C LEU A 40 -3.72 9.57 -1.53
N ASP A 41 -3.76 10.66 -2.31
CA ASP A 41 -3.39 10.64 -3.72
C ASP A 41 -1.95 10.15 -3.91
N GLN A 42 -1.00 10.65 -3.10
CA GLN A 42 0.38 10.18 -3.10
C GLN A 42 0.50 8.69 -2.72
N GLN A 43 -0.29 8.22 -1.75
CA GLN A 43 -0.29 6.81 -1.38
C GLN A 43 -0.88 5.90 -2.47
N LEU A 44 -1.92 6.36 -3.16
CA LEU A 44 -2.48 5.64 -4.30
C LEU A 44 -1.48 5.58 -5.47
N GLU A 45 -0.72 6.64 -5.71
CA GLU A 45 0.37 6.65 -6.69
C GLU A 45 1.47 5.64 -6.30
N ALA A 46 1.94 5.67 -5.05
CA ALA A 46 2.94 4.72 -4.56
C ALA A 46 2.45 3.26 -4.66
N PHE A 47 1.18 3.03 -4.35
CA PHE A 47 0.54 1.74 -4.50
C PHE A 47 0.48 1.27 -5.97
N ASN A 48 0.13 2.17 -6.89
CA ASN A 48 0.11 1.88 -8.33
C ASN A 48 1.51 1.56 -8.88
N ASP A 49 2.56 2.27 -8.44
CA ASP A 49 3.95 1.97 -8.81
C ASP A 49 4.39 0.57 -8.34
N VAL A 50 4.00 0.18 -7.13
CA VAL A 50 4.22 -1.18 -6.61
C VAL A 50 3.53 -2.21 -7.51
N ASN A 51 2.26 -1.96 -7.89
CA ASN A 51 1.51 -2.86 -8.76
C ASN A 51 2.12 -2.96 -10.18
N GLU A 52 2.57 -1.84 -10.74
CA GLU A 52 3.24 -1.83 -12.05
C GLU A 52 4.54 -2.65 -12.02
N LYS A 53 5.31 -2.54 -10.93
CA LYS A 53 6.52 -3.36 -10.72
C LYS A 53 6.20 -4.85 -10.67
N ALA A 54 5.10 -5.26 -10.05
CA ALA A 54 4.66 -6.66 -10.05
C ALA A 54 4.40 -7.15 -11.48
N TRP A 55 3.66 -6.38 -12.27
CA TRP A 55 3.35 -6.71 -13.66
C TRP A 55 4.62 -6.83 -14.52
N ARG A 56 5.58 -5.92 -14.35
CA ARG A 56 6.88 -5.98 -15.04
C ARG A 56 7.65 -7.27 -14.72
N ILE A 57 7.59 -7.78 -13.48
CA ILE A 57 8.22 -9.06 -13.10
C ILE A 57 7.56 -10.22 -13.84
N VAL A 58 6.22 -10.25 -13.90
CA VAL A 58 5.48 -11.29 -14.63
C VAL A 58 5.87 -11.28 -16.12
N GLN A 59 5.88 -10.10 -16.74
CA GLN A 59 6.27 -9.94 -18.14
C GLN A 59 7.71 -10.38 -18.40
N LEU A 60 8.65 -9.97 -17.53
CA LEU A 60 10.06 -10.36 -17.65
C LEU A 60 10.23 -11.87 -17.51
N ASN A 61 9.60 -12.49 -16.53
CA ASN A 61 9.66 -13.94 -16.33
C ASN A 61 9.07 -14.69 -17.53
N GLY A 62 7.95 -14.20 -18.08
CA GLY A 62 7.36 -14.74 -19.31
C GLY A 62 8.30 -14.65 -20.50
N LEU A 63 8.92 -13.49 -20.73
CA LEU A 63 9.88 -13.28 -21.81
C LEU A 63 11.07 -14.24 -21.68
N ILE A 64 11.66 -14.35 -20.49
CA ILE A 64 12.79 -15.23 -20.22
C ILE A 64 12.40 -16.69 -20.46
N ALA A 65 11.22 -17.12 -20.00
CA ALA A 65 10.73 -18.47 -20.25
C ALA A 65 10.55 -18.74 -21.76
N THR A 66 9.99 -17.80 -22.52
CA THR A 66 9.84 -17.92 -23.97
C THR A 66 11.18 -18.02 -24.68
N VAL A 67 12.14 -17.14 -24.34
CA VAL A 67 13.50 -17.18 -24.91
C VAL A 67 14.20 -18.49 -24.57
N TYR A 68 14.06 -18.96 -23.33
CA TYR A 68 14.65 -20.21 -22.88
C TYR A 68 14.09 -21.42 -23.64
N VAL A 69 12.76 -21.52 -23.75
CA VAL A 69 12.10 -22.59 -24.51
C VAL A 69 12.53 -22.58 -25.97
N ALA A 70 12.60 -21.40 -26.60
CA ALA A 70 13.08 -21.27 -27.96
C ALA A 70 14.54 -21.70 -28.11
N ALA A 71 15.42 -21.30 -27.18
CA ALA A 71 16.84 -21.67 -27.20
C ALA A 71 17.02 -23.19 -27.05
N VAL A 72 16.34 -23.80 -26.08
CA VAL A 72 16.37 -25.26 -25.87
C VAL A 72 15.87 -25.98 -27.11
N ALA A 73 14.71 -25.58 -27.66
CA ALA A 73 14.12 -26.23 -28.83
C ALA A 73 15.05 -26.21 -30.06
N ASN A 74 15.83 -25.15 -30.25
CA ASN A 74 16.79 -25.05 -31.36
C ASN A 74 18.12 -25.77 -31.09
N ALA A 75 18.45 -26.06 -29.84
CA ALA A 75 19.72 -26.69 -29.44
C ALA A 75 19.59 -28.20 -29.13
N LEU A 76 18.41 -28.79 -29.34
CA LEU A 76 18.10 -30.19 -28.99
C LEU A 76 19.03 -31.23 -29.63
N ASP A 77 19.63 -30.96 -30.79
CA ASP A 77 20.51 -31.93 -31.47
C ASP A 77 21.91 -32.05 -30.84
N GLY A 78 22.27 -31.18 -29.89
CA GLY A 78 23.62 -31.15 -29.29
C GLY A 78 23.67 -30.98 -27.76
N LEU A 79 22.53 -30.95 -27.07
CA LEU A 79 22.48 -30.74 -25.62
C LEU A 79 22.38 -32.07 -24.86
N THR A 80 23.44 -32.42 -24.14
CA THR A 80 23.42 -33.48 -23.12
C THR A 80 23.19 -32.89 -21.75
N PHE A 81 21.96 -32.98 -21.25
CA PHE A 81 21.68 -32.55 -19.89
C PHE A 81 22.21 -33.56 -18.87
N SER A 82 23.30 -33.19 -18.19
CA SER A 82 23.70 -33.87 -16.97
C SER A 82 22.61 -33.71 -15.88
N VAL A 83 22.57 -34.64 -14.92
CA VAL A 83 21.64 -34.56 -13.77
C VAL A 83 21.79 -33.23 -13.03
N TYR A 84 23.02 -32.72 -12.89
CA TYR A 84 23.28 -31.43 -12.25
C TYR A 84 22.73 -30.25 -13.07
N SER A 85 22.91 -30.26 -14.39
CA SER A 85 22.33 -29.23 -15.27
C SER A 85 20.81 -29.20 -15.17
N MET A 86 20.18 -30.38 -15.19
CA MET A 86 18.73 -30.52 -15.10
C MET A 86 18.19 -30.04 -13.75
N LEU A 87 18.88 -30.35 -12.65
CA LEU A 87 18.51 -29.86 -11.31
C LEU A 87 18.62 -28.33 -11.22
N LEU A 88 19.70 -27.73 -11.74
CA LEU A 88 19.88 -26.27 -11.73
C LEU A 88 18.76 -25.58 -12.54
N VAL A 89 18.52 -26.02 -13.77
CA VAL A 89 17.42 -25.51 -14.60
C VAL A 89 16.07 -25.70 -13.91
N GLY A 90 15.81 -26.88 -13.35
CA GLY A 90 14.56 -27.20 -12.66
C GLY A 90 14.31 -26.29 -11.46
N VAL A 91 15.31 -26.10 -10.59
CA VAL A 91 15.24 -25.13 -9.47
C VAL A 91 15.00 -23.73 -10.00
N GLY A 92 15.64 -23.35 -11.10
CA GLY A 92 15.49 -22.04 -11.71
C GLY A 92 14.06 -21.78 -12.20
N LEU A 93 13.47 -22.74 -12.93
CA LEU A 93 12.10 -22.67 -13.43
C LEU A 93 11.08 -22.65 -12.29
N VAL A 94 11.25 -23.49 -11.26
CA VAL A 94 10.38 -23.49 -10.07
C VAL A 94 10.46 -22.16 -9.34
N SER A 95 11.67 -21.61 -9.17
CA SER A 95 11.86 -20.30 -8.53
C SER A 95 11.17 -19.18 -9.31
N MET A 96 11.25 -19.19 -10.65
CA MET A 96 10.52 -18.25 -11.50
C MET A 96 9.00 -18.44 -11.41
N ALA A 97 8.50 -19.67 -11.36
CA ALA A 97 7.07 -19.94 -11.21
C ALA A 97 6.54 -19.39 -9.88
N ILE A 98 7.26 -19.60 -8.77
CA ILE A 98 6.92 -19.02 -7.46
C ILE A 98 6.99 -17.49 -7.52
N SER A 99 7.99 -16.93 -8.20
CA SER A 99 8.11 -15.48 -8.42
C SER A 99 6.88 -14.89 -9.12
N VAL A 100 6.42 -15.53 -10.21
CA VAL A 100 5.20 -15.11 -10.93
C VAL A 100 3.98 -15.22 -10.03
N PHE A 101 3.84 -16.32 -9.28
CA PHE A 101 2.72 -16.52 -8.35
C PHE A 101 2.65 -15.40 -7.30
N LEU A 102 3.77 -15.08 -6.65
CA LEU A 102 3.84 -14.00 -5.65
C LEU A 102 3.55 -12.62 -6.26
N ALA A 103 4.04 -12.36 -7.48
CA ALA A 103 3.75 -11.11 -8.19
C ALA A 103 2.25 -10.99 -8.54
N ALA A 104 1.62 -12.08 -8.98
CA ALA A 104 0.19 -12.13 -9.27
C ALA A 104 -0.66 -11.99 -7.99
N GLU A 105 -0.28 -12.64 -6.89
CA GLU A 105 -0.95 -12.50 -5.59
C GLU A 105 -0.89 -11.04 -5.08
N GLY A 106 0.28 -10.40 -5.21
CA GLY A 106 0.44 -8.98 -4.90
C GLY A 106 -0.45 -8.06 -5.75
N GLN A 107 -0.77 -8.49 -6.98
CA GLN A 107 -1.69 -7.78 -7.88
C GLN A 107 -3.16 -8.03 -7.52
N GLU A 108 -3.56 -9.24 -7.09
CA GLU A 108 -4.95 -9.49 -6.67
C GLU A 108 -5.30 -8.79 -5.36
N ALA A 109 -4.33 -8.65 -4.45
CA ALA A 109 -4.43 -7.79 -3.27
C ALA A 109 -4.65 -6.30 -3.63
N ALA A 110 -4.49 -5.93 -4.91
CA ALA A 110 -4.55 -4.54 -5.37
C ALA A 110 -5.96 -3.92 -5.39
N LYS A 111 -7.01 -4.66 -5.03
CA LYS A 111 -8.37 -4.10 -4.87
C LYS A 111 -8.42 -3.21 -3.62
N VAL A 112 -8.00 -1.96 -3.77
CA VAL A 112 -8.26 -0.88 -2.82
C VAL A 112 -9.50 -0.15 -3.29
N THR A 113 -10.47 0.02 -2.40
CA THR A 113 -11.65 0.84 -2.69
C THR A 113 -11.19 2.26 -2.97
N ILE A 114 -11.55 2.80 -4.14
CA ILE A 114 -11.22 4.18 -4.52
C ILE A 114 -12.45 5.04 -4.21
N GLY A 115 -12.32 5.87 -3.19
CA GLY A 115 -13.27 6.90 -2.82
C GLY A 115 -14.13 6.52 -1.61
N GLN A 116 -14.90 7.50 -1.17
CA GLN A 116 -16.00 7.32 -0.23
C GLN A 116 -17.04 6.35 -0.82
N SER A 117 -17.59 5.47 0.00
CA SER A 117 -18.65 4.55 -0.44
C SER A 117 -19.93 5.34 -0.74
N THR A 118 -20.76 4.81 -1.64
CA THR A 118 -22.07 5.39 -1.94
C THR A 118 -22.92 5.53 -0.67
N ASP A 119 -22.83 4.54 0.22
CA ASP A 119 -23.53 4.53 1.52
C ASP A 119 -23.08 5.68 2.43
N ALA A 120 -21.80 6.07 2.38
CA ALA A 120 -21.29 7.20 3.15
C ALA A 120 -21.89 8.53 2.64
N PHE A 121 -22.01 8.70 1.33
CA PHE A 121 -22.69 9.87 0.74
C PHE A 121 -24.19 9.89 1.05
N GLU A 122 -24.84 8.73 1.08
CA GLU A 122 -26.25 8.61 1.44
C GLU A 122 -26.50 8.92 2.93
N SER A 123 -25.63 8.43 3.81
CA SER A 123 -25.63 8.80 5.24
C SER A 123 -25.46 10.31 5.41
N LEU A 124 -24.52 10.94 4.69
CA LEU A 124 -24.32 12.38 4.76
C LEU A 124 -25.55 13.17 4.30
N ARG A 125 -26.18 12.76 3.20
CA ARG A 125 -27.38 13.42 2.67
C ARG A 125 -28.59 13.29 3.60
N SER A 126 -28.74 12.15 4.26
CA SER A 126 -29.90 11.86 5.13
C SER A 126 -29.80 12.52 6.51
N THR A 127 -28.60 12.83 6.98
CA THR A 127 -28.39 13.38 8.33
C THR A 127 -28.25 14.90 8.36
N ASP A 128 -28.06 15.55 7.21
CA ASP A 128 -27.81 17.00 7.05
C ASP A 128 -26.88 17.58 8.14
N PRO A 129 -25.66 17.02 8.29
CA PRO A 129 -24.77 17.40 9.39
C PRO A 129 -24.28 18.83 9.25
N SER A 130 -23.94 19.47 10.37
CA SER A 130 -23.21 20.74 10.36
C SER A 130 -21.88 20.59 9.61
N GLU A 131 -21.36 21.70 9.06
CA GLU A 131 -20.11 21.68 8.29
C GLU A 131 -18.94 21.07 9.08
N ILE A 132 -18.81 21.41 10.37
CA ILE A 132 -17.78 20.85 11.26
C ILE A 132 -17.96 19.33 11.39
N ALA A 133 -19.19 18.86 11.62
CA ALA A 133 -19.45 17.42 11.75
C ALA A 133 -19.17 16.66 10.44
N TYR A 134 -19.47 17.27 9.29
CA TYR A 134 -19.11 16.75 7.98
C TYR A 134 -17.60 16.62 7.81
N LEU A 135 -16.85 17.71 8.08
CA LEU A 135 -15.41 17.74 7.90
C LEU A 135 -14.71 16.76 8.85
N TYR A 136 -15.11 16.73 10.12
CA TYR A 136 -14.57 15.81 11.12
C TYR A 136 -14.77 14.34 10.71
N LYS A 137 -16.02 13.96 10.36
CA LYS A 137 -16.33 12.59 9.94
C LYS A 137 -15.54 12.21 8.67
N THR A 138 -15.48 13.12 7.70
CA THR A 138 -14.74 12.89 6.46
C THR A 138 -13.26 12.69 6.74
N LEU A 139 -12.65 13.52 7.60
CA LEU A 139 -11.25 13.40 7.97
C LEU A 139 -10.94 12.05 8.64
N GLN A 140 -11.82 11.59 9.53
CA GLN A 140 -11.73 10.27 10.16
C GLN A 140 -11.76 9.13 9.13
N ASP A 141 -12.62 9.23 8.12
CA ASP A 141 -12.68 8.24 7.04
C ASP A 141 -11.39 8.25 6.20
N TYR A 142 -10.81 9.43 5.90
CA TYR A 142 -9.52 9.52 5.21
C TYR A 142 -8.39 8.90 6.02
N GLU A 143 -8.33 9.12 7.33
CA GLU A 143 -7.32 8.52 8.21
C GLU A 143 -7.36 6.99 8.16
N LEU A 144 -8.56 6.41 8.25
CA LEU A 144 -8.77 4.97 8.12
C LEU A 144 -8.33 4.47 6.75
N TRP A 145 -8.66 5.20 5.69
CA TRP A 145 -8.31 4.81 4.34
C TRP A 145 -6.80 4.88 4.10
N ILE A 146 -6.14 5.98 4.48
CA ILE A 146 -4.68 6.14 4.45
C ILE A 146 -3.99 4.99 5.19
N THR A 147 -4.48 4.64 6.38
CA THR A 147 -3.92 3.52 7.16
C THR A 147 -4.05 2.18 6.41
N GLN A 148 -5.18 1.94 5.77
CA GLN A 148 -5.42 0.71 4.99
C GLN A 148 -4.57 0.66 3.72
N VAL A 149 -4.46 1.77 2.96
CA VAL A 149 -3.62 1.85 1.75
C VAL A 149 -2.16 1.65 2.12
N ASN A 150 -1.66 2.33 3.16
CA ASN A 150 -0.28 2.19 3.60
C ASN A 150 0.04 0.73 4.01
N LYS A 151 -0.83 0.10 4.81
CA LYS A 151 -0.66 -1.30 5.22
C LYS A 151 -0.63 -2.25 4.02
N LYS A 152 -1.54 -2.09 3.06
CA LYS A 152 -1.56 -2.90 1.83
C LYS A 152 -0.32 -2.65 0.97
N THR A 153 0.11 -1.40 0.82
CA THR A 153 1.30 -1.02 0.06
C THR A 153 2.56 -1.65 0.65
N GLU A 154 2.70 -1.64 1.98
CA GLU A 154 3.85 -2.25 2.67
C GLU A 154 3.89 -3.77 2.47
N ILE A 155 2.76 -4.45 2.66
CA ILE A 155 2.64 -5.90 2.47
C ILE A 155 2.95 -6.27 1.02
N ASN A 156 2.32 -5.59 0.05
CA ASN A 156 2.54 -5.84 -1.38
C ASN A 156 4.00 -5.55 -1.76
N GLY A 157 4.57 -4.46 -1.27
CA GLY A 157 5.98 -4.10 -1.50
C GLY A 157 6.95 -5.16 -0.98
N LYS A 158 6.66 -5.78 0.17
CA LYS A 158 7.43 -6.92 0.70
C LYS A 158 7.29 -8.15 -0.22
N THR A 159 6.07 -8.53 -0.58
CA THR A 159 5.80 -9.68 -1.47
C THR A 159 6.48 -9.52 -2.83
N ILE A 160 6.40 -8.34 -3.43
CA ILE A 160 7.02 -8.04 -4.74
C ILE A 160 8.55 -8.04 -4.65
N ASN A 161 9.12 -7.59 -3.53
CA ASN A 161 10.57 -7.73 -3.32
C ASN A 161 11.02 -9.19 -3.22
N TRP A 162 10.23 -10.06 -2.61
CA TRP A 162 10.48 -11.51 -2.61
C TRP A 162 10.36 -12.11 -4.01
N ALA A 163 9.28 -11.75 -4.74
CA ALA A 163 9.10 -12.15 -6.13
C ALA A 163 10.31 -11.76 -7.00
N LYS A 164 10.81 -10.52 -6.86
CA LYS A 164 12.00 -10.03 -7.56
C LYS A 164 13.25 -10.86 -7.24
N ARG A 165 13.51 -11.17 -5.97
CA ARG A 165 14.67 -11.98 -5.56
C ARG A 165 14.60 -13.39 -6.14
N LEU A 166 13.42 -14.02 -6.09
CA LEU A 166 13.19 -15.34 -6.67
C LEU A 166 13.34 -15.32 -8.20
N SER A 167 12.88 -14.27 -8.89
CA SER A 167 13.12 -14.12 -10.33
C SER A 167 14.62 -14.10 -10.64
N ILE A 168 15.41 -13.27 -9.95
CA ILE A 168 16.86 -13.17 -10.15
C ILE A 168 17.55 -14.52 -9.89
N ILE A 169 17.21 -15.17 -8.78
CA ILE A 169 17.74 -16.51 -8.45
C ILE A 169 17.38 -17.48 -9.58
N GLY A 170 16.12 -17.51 -10.00
CA GLY A 170 15.62 -18.35 -11.07
C GLY A 170 16.43 -18.21 -12.36
N VAL A 171 16.68 -16.98 -12.79
CA VAL A 171 17.49 -16.66 -13.98
C VAL A 171 18.92 -17.16 -13.83
N VAL A 172 19.57 -16.91 -12.69
CA VAL A 172 20.96 -17.37 -12.44
C VAL A 172 21.05 -18.90 -12.54
N PHE A 173 20.09 -19.61 -11.97
CA PHE A 173 20.03 -21.07 -12.00
C PHE A 173 19.76 -21.62 -13.41
N ILE A 174 18.87 -21.00 -14.18
CA ILE A 174 18.62 -21.38 -15.59
C ILE A 174 19.88 -21.17 -16.42
N VAL A 175 20.50 -19.99 -16.35
CA VAL A 175 21.71 -19.67 -17.12
C VAL A 175 22.84 -20.61 -16.73
N GLY A 176 23.10 -20.78 -15.43
CA GLY A 176 24.15 -21.67 -14.93
C GLY A 176 23.95 -23.13 -15.34
N GLY A 177 22.72 -23.64 -15.21
CA GLY A 177 22.37 -25.01 -15.62
C GLY A 177 22.50 -25.22 -17.14
N THR A 178 22.12 -24.21 -17.92
CA THR A 178 22.26 -24.23 -19.39
C THR A 178 23.71 -24.24 -19.82
N VAL A 179 24.55 -23.34 -19.26
CA VAL A 179 25.99 -23.31 -19.55
C VAL A 179 26.64 -24.64 -19.19
N LEU A 180 26.28 -25.23 -18.05
CA LEU A 180 26.81 -26.51 -17.62
C LEU A 180 26.41 -27.66 -18.57
N ALA A 181 25.21 -27.60 -19.17
CA ALA A 181 24.77 -28.54 -20.21
C ALA A 181 25.48 -28.38 -21.56
N PHE A 182 26.11 -27.22 -21.83
CA PHE A 182 26.94 -27.02 -23.02
C PHE A 182 28.39 -27.46 -22.83
N VAL A 183 28.89 -27.41 -21.60
CA VAL A 183 30.30 -27.69 -21.28
C VAL A 183 30.54 -29.17 -20.98
N LEU A 184 29.54 -29.87 -20.44
CA LEU A 184 29.59 -31.30 -20.08
C LEU A 184 28.82 -32.17 -21.08
#